data_AF-A0A7W0UIC2-F1
#
_entry.id   AF-A0A7W0UIC2-F1
#
_cell.length_a   1.000
_cell.length_b   1.000
_cell.length_c   1.000
_cell.angle_alpha   90.00
_cell.angle_beta   90.00
_cell.angle_gamma   90.00
#
_symmetry.space_group_name_H-M   'P 1'
#
loop_
_entity.id
_entity.type
_entity.pdbx_description
1 polymer ?
#
loop_
_entity_poly.entity_id
_entity_poly.type
_entity_poly.pdbx_seq_one_letter_code
_entity_poly.pdbx_strand_id
1 'polypeptide(L)'
;MIDLVLDRPRLARSQFVFTETRGRPTIFWQTQKAARAANPGARVPRARALVQGFAIAIDTRERYPFRFAGRGVETERVALPAGDYAVRWADALIAAVERKAFENFVSCLSDGTLAFQMQRLSELPVAAVVIEGRYSALFKLEHVSSAWLADVLARLQVRYPEVQVVFADSRKFAEEWTYRFLAAALADAMGAIGAE
;
A
#
# COMPACT_ATOMS: atom_id res chain seq x y z
N MET A 1 -6.00 2.84 -16.78
CA MET A 1 -5.60 1.44 -17.03
C MET A 1 -6.85 0.65 -17.34
N ILE A 2 -6.81 -0.33 -18.25
CA ILE A 2 -7.98 -1.17 -18.57
C ILE A 2 -7.63 -2.62 -18.31
N ASP A 3 -8.46 -3.30 -17.51
CA ASP A 3 -8.37 -4.74 -17.29
C ASP A 3 -9.28 -5.48 -18.28
N LEU A 4 -8.69 -6.43 -19.02
CA LEU A 4 -9.42 -7.34 -19.88
C LEU A 4 -9.61 -8.67 -19.14
N VAL A 5 -10.86 -9.03 -18.87
CA VAL A 5 -11.25 -10.32 -18.30
C VAL A 5 -12.07 -11.08 -19.35
N LEU A 6 -11.52 -12.20 -19.81
CA LEU A 6 -12.14 -13.08 -20.79
C LEU A 6 -12.74 -14.31 -20.10
N ASP A 7 -13.90 -14.76 -20.57
CA ASP A 7 -14.53 -15.99 -20.09
C ASP A 7 -13.84 -17.23 -20.65
N ARG A 8 -12.68 -17.58 -20.08
CA ARG A 8 -11.89 -18.77 -20.40
C ARG A 8 -10.98 -19.17 -19.24
N PRO A 9 -10.57 -20.44 -19.13
CA PRO A 9 -9.80 -20.92 -17.97
C PRO A 9 -8.32 -20.51 -17.95
N ARG A 10 -7.72 -20.13 -19.09
CA ARG A 10 -6.28 -19.80 -19.20
C ARG A 10 -6.08 -18.51 -19.98
N LEU A 11 -5.06 -17.72 -19.59
CA LEU A 11 -4.76 -16.42 -20.22
C LEU A 11 -5.99 -15.49 -20.25
N ALA A 12 -6.83 -15.60 -19.22
CA ALA A 12 -8.11 -14.90 -19.11
C ALA A 12 -7.95 -13.42 -18.76
N ARG A 13 -6.79 -13.05 -18.20
CA ARG A 13 -6.53 -11.72 -17.64
C ARG A 13 -5.34 -11.07 -18.32
N SER A 14 -5.52 -9.82 -18.70
CA SER A 14 -4.50 -8.95 -19.27
C SER A 14 -4.81 -7.52 -18.90
N GLN A 15 -3.77 -6.69 -18.90
CA GLN A 15 -3.89 -5.29 -18.54
C GLN A 15 -3.32 -4.41 -19.65
N PHE A 16 -4.06 -3.38 -20.02
CA PHE A 16 -3.60 -2.30 -20.89
C PHE A 16 -3.27 -1.08 -20.04
N VAL A 17 -1.98 -0.76 -19.98
CA VAL A 17 -1.47 0.39 -19.23
C VAL A 17 -1.18 1.49 -20.24
N PHE A 18 -1.98 2.55 -20.18
CA PHE A 18 -1.79 3.76 -20.97
C PHE A 18 -0.84 4.67 -20.21
N THR A 19 0.25 5.07 -20.85
CA THR A 19 1.28 5.92 -20.24
C THR A 19 2.00 6.74 -21.30
N GLU A 20 2.89 7.64 -20.89
CA GLU A 20 3.76 8.38 -21.80
C GLU A 20 5.21 7.96 -21.60
N THR A 21 5.91 7.66 -22.69
CA THR A 21 7.34 7.37 -22.67
C THR A 21 8.06 8.34 -23.60
N ARG A 22 8.99 9.13 -23.04
CA ARG A 22 9.74 10.17 -23.78
C ARG A 22 8.82 11.14 -24.54
N GLY A 23 7.73 11.58 -23.89
CA GLY A 23 6.77 12.53 -24.46
C GLY A 23 5.88 11.96 -25.57
N ARG A 24 5.76 10.62 -25.68
CA ARG A 24 4.88 9.95 -26.64
C ARG A 24 3.91 9.02 -25.93
N PRO A 25 2.61 9.05 -26.29
CA PRO A 25 1.63 8.11 -25.75
C PRO A 25 2.02 6.69 -26.13
N THR A 26 2.02 5.81 -25.15
CA THR A 26 2.43 4.41 -25.25
C THR A 26 1.42 3.55 -24.50
N ILE A 27 1.09 2.39 -25.06
CA ILE A 27 0.23 1.40 -24.42
C ILE A 27 1.06 0.15 -24.16
N PHE A 28 1.22 -0.22 -22.89
CA PHE A 28 1.79 -1.50 -22.51
C PHE A 28 0.69 -2.54 -22.34
N TRP A 29 0.81 -3.65 -23.05
CA TRP A 29 0.01 -4.84 -22.79
C TRP A 29 0.78 -5.77 -21.86
N GLN A 30 0.32 -5.90 -20.63
CA GLN A 30 0.88 -6.84 -19.66
C GLN A 30 0.01 -8.09 -19.56
N THR A 31 0.64 -9.25 -19.75
CA THR A 31 0.00 -10.56 -19.53
C THR A 31 0.35 -11.08 -18.15
N GLN A 32 -0.49 -11.99 -17.61
CA GLN A 32 -0.20 -12.68 -16.34
C GLN A 32 1.17 -13.39 -16.33
N LYS A 33 1.66 -13.84 -17.50
CA LYS A 33 2.99 -14.46 -17.64
C LYS A 33 4.13 -13.44 -17.53
N ALA A 34 3.97 -12.27 -18.13
CA ALA A 34 4.96 -11.18 -18.05
C ALA A 34 5.07 -10.62 -16.62
N ALA A 35 3.96 -10.54 -15.89
CA ALA A 35 3.94 -10.09 -14.49
C ALA A 35 4.56 -11.10 -13.49
N ARG A 36 4.61 -12.39 -13.85
CA ARG A 36 5.07 -13.49 -12.97
C ARG A 36 6.57 -13.79 -13.00
N ALA A 37 7.34 -13.16 -13.88
CA ALA A 37 8.79 -13.34 -13.89
C ALA A 37 9.42 -12.62 -12.67
N ALA A 38 9.60 -13.34 -11.57
CA ALA A 38 10.19 -12.81 -10.34
C ALA A 38 11.71 -12.69 -10.45
N ASN A 39 12.25 -11.53 -10.05
CA ASN A 39 13.68 -11.27 -9.91
C ASN A 39 14.10 -11.42 -8.42
N PRO A 40 14.79 -12.50 -8.03
CA PRO A 40 15.31 -12.68 -6.67
C PRO A 40 16.58 -11.84 -6.53
N GLY A 41 16.42 -10.63 -6.00
CA GLY A 41 17.52 -9.67 -5.79
C GLY A 41 17.05 -8.21 -5.70
N ALA A 42 15.78 -7.99 -5.34
CA ALA A 42 15.09 -6.73 -5.56
C ALA A 42 15.77 -5.55 -4.85
N ARG A 43 16.34 -4.65 -5.65
CA ARG A 43 16.82 -3.34 -5.22
C ARG A 43 15.64 -2.38 -5.15
N VAL A 44 15.58 -1.53 -4.12
CA VAL A 44 14.60 -0.42 -4.07
C VAL A 44 14.72 0.42 -5.35
N PRO A 45 13.66 0.52 -6.17
CA PRO A 45 13.75 1.23 -7.45
C PRO A 45 13.87 2.74 -7.24
N ARG A 46 14.72 3.42 -8.00
CA ARG A 46 14.92 4.89 -7.92
C ARG A 46 13.94 5.71 -8.76
N ALA A 47 13.18 5.06 -9.65
CA ALA A 47 12.22 5.75 -10.51
C ALA A 47 11.15 6.47 -9.68
N ARG A 48 10.78 7.68 -10.12
CA ARG A 48 9.65 8.43 -9.57
C ARG A 48 8.34 7.69 -9.86
N ALA A 49 7.44 7.64 -8.89
CA ALA A 49 6.10 7.08 -9.06
C ALA A 49 5.17 8.06 -9.79
N LEU A 50 5.30 9.37 -9.51
CA LEU A 50 4.67 10.46 -10.24
C LEU A 50 5.73 11.45 -10.72
N VAL A 51 5.70 11.82 -12.00
CA VAL A 51 6.72 12.67 -12.63
C VAL A 51 6.75 14.07 -12.01
N GLN A 52 5.55 14.61 -11.75
CA GLN A 52 5.31 15.97 -11.23
C GLN A 52 5.63 16.10 -9.73
N GLY A 53 5.83 14.99 -9.02
CA GLY A 53 5.85 14.95 -7.57
C GLY A 53 4.45 15.06 -6.95
N PHE A 54 4.35 14.89 -5.64
CA PHE A 54 3.11 15.03 -4.88
C PHE A 54 3.37 15.24 -3.39
N ALA A 55 2.36 15.70 -2.65
CA ALA A 55 2.44 15.90 -1.20
C ALA A 55 1.95 14.65 -0.45
N ILE A 56 2.65 14.29 0.63
CA ILE A 56 2.25 13.26 1.60
C ILE A 56 1.95 13.95 2.92
N ALA A 57 0.71 13.83 3.39
CA ALA A 57 0.36 14.21 4.75
C ALA A 57 0.84 13.11 5.71
N ILE A 58 1.47 13.51 6.81
CA ILE A 58 2.00 12.62 7.83
C ILE A 58 1.31 12.94 9.15
N ASP A 59 0.77 11.92 9.81
CA ASP A 59 0.05 12.10 11.06
C ASP A 59 0.94 12.72 12.15
N THR A 60 0.42 13.72 12.87
CA THR A 60 1.14 14.42 13.93
C THR A 60 1.59 13.54 15.09
N ARG A 61 0.97 12.37 15.29
CA ARG A 61 1.33 11.40 16.33
C ARG A 61 2.43 10.45 15.89
N GLU A 62 2.73 10.36 14.58
CA GLU A 62 3.81 9.51 14.09
C GLU A 62 5.16 10.12 14.50
N ARG A 63 5.85 9.45 15.44
CA ARG A 63 7.07 9.98 16.09
C ARG A 63 8.31 9.86 15.22
N TYR A 64 8.38 8.79 14.41
CA TYR A 64 9.54 8.47 13.59
C TYR A 64 9.13 8.34 12.13
N PRO A 65 8.73 9.45 11.49
CA PRO A 65 8.18 9.41 10.15
C PRO A 65 9.20 8.90 9.13
N PHE A 66 8.69 8.27 8.07
CA PHE A 66 9.46 8.01 6.86
C PHE A 66 10.03 9.32 6.31
N ARG A 67 11.24 9.24 5.74
CA ARG A 67 11.93 10.43 5.23
C ARG A 67 11.59 10.72 3.77
N PHE A 68 11.16 9.70 3.04
CA PHE A 68 10.98 9.69 1.59
C PHE A 68 12.18 10.26 0.84
N ALA A 69 13.39 9.97 1.33
CA ALA A 69 14.61 10.63 0.88
C ALA A 69 14.87 10.36 -0.62
N GLY A 70 15.11 11.42 -1.39
CA GLY A 70 15.34 11.33 -2.83
C GLY A 70 14.09 10.99 -3.65
N ARG A 71 12.90 11.00 -3.03
CA ARG A 71 11.62 11.01 -3.72
C ARG A 71 11.20 12.46 -3.90
N GLY A 72 10.69 12.82 -5.08
CA GLY A 72 10.15 14.16 -5.34
C GLY A 72 8.81 14.33 -4.65
N VAL A 73 8.78 14.28 -3.32
CA VAL A 73 7.59 14.44 -2.50
C VAL A 73 7.79 15.56 -1.50
N GLU A 74 6.74 16.31 -1.28
CA GLU A 74 6.64 17.24 -0.16
C GLU A 74 5.94 16.54 1.00
N THR A 75 6.29 16.88 2.24
CA THR A 75 5.68 16.29 3.43
C THR A 75 5.07 17.37 4.30
N GLU A 76 3.84 17.14 4.75
CA GLU A 76 3.13 18.03 5.67
C GLU A 76 2.72 17.27 6.93
N ARG A 77 2.76 17.92 8.10
CA ARG A 77 2.31 17.32 9.37
C ARG A 77 0.87 17.74 9.65
N VAL A 78 -0.05 16.77 9.69
CA VAL A 78 -1.50 17.01 9.88
C VAL A 78 -2.08 15.96 10.82
N ALA A 79 -3.10 16.29 11.62
CA ALA A 79 -3.82 15.29 12.39
C ALA A 79 -4.75 14.50 11.45
N LEU A 80 -4.41 13.25 11.15
CA LEU A 80 -5.17 12.39 10.25
C LEU A 80 -6.30 11.66 11.00
N PRO A 81 -7.48 11.48 10.37
CA PRO A 81 -8.56 10.72 10.98
C PRO A 81 -8.22 9.22 11.12
N ALA A 82 -7.39 8.67 10.23
CA ALA A 82 -6.87 7.31 10.27
C ALA A 82 -5.55 7.21 9.49
N GLY A 83 -4.69 6.25 9.88
CA GLY A 83 -3.38 6.04 9.27
C GLY A 83 -2.31 7.04 9.72
N ASP A 84 -1.07 6.74 9.36
CA ASP A 84 0.11 7.55 9.66
C ASP A 84 0.57 8.39 8.47
N TYR A 85 0.21 7.99 7.26
CA TYR A 85 0.55 8.67 6.00
C TYR A 85 -0.68 8.72 5.11
N ALA A 86 -0.93 9.83 4.43
CA ALA A 86 -2.06 9.96 3.54
C ALA A 86 -1.76 10.86 2.34
N VAL A 87 -2.60 10.74 1.31
CA VAL A 87 -2.68 11.68 0.19
C VAL A 87 -4.07 12.25 0.08
N ARG A 88 -4.13 13.50 -0.35
CA ARG A 88 -5.36 14.25 -0.57
C ARG A 88 -5.51 14.62 -2.04
N TRP A 89 -6.76 14.71 -2.48
CA TRP A 89 -7.13 15.24 -3.78
C TRP A 89 -8.48 15.95 -3.66
N ALA A 90 -8.61 17.14 -4.23
CA ALA A 90 -9.81 17.99 -4.11
C ALA A 90 -10.32 18.11 -2.65
N ASP A 91 -9.39 18.37 -1.71
CA ASP A 91 -9.60 18.49 -0.26
C ASP A 91 -10.10 17.23 0.49
N ALA A 92 -10.30 16.12 -0.21
CA ALA A 92 -10.65 14.82 0.39
C ALA A 92 -9.41 13.96 0.64
N LEU A 93 -9.41 13.15 1.72
CA LEU A 93 -8.44 12.06 1.87
C LEU A 93 -8.82 10.93 0.91
N ILE A 94 -7.92 10.63 -0.02
CA ILE A 94 -8.13 9.56 -1.02
C ILE A 94 -7.54 8.25 -0.53
N ALA A 95 -6.35 8.31 0.07
CA ALA A 95 -5.72 7.11 0.61
C ALA A 95 -4.94 7.36 1.87
N ALA A 96 -4.89 6.35 2.74
CA ALA A 96 -4.02 6.35 3.91
C ALA A 96 -3.32 5.01 4.14
N VAL A 97 -2.17 5.08 4.81
CA VAL A 97 -1.36 3.94 5.23
C VAL A 97 -1.07 4.06 6.72
N GLU A 98 -1.45 3.03 7.47
CA GLU A 98 -1.01 2.78 8.84
C GLU A 98 0.31 2.02 8.79
N ARG A 99 1.33 2.52 9.49
CA ARG A 99 2.66 1.91 9.58
C ARG A 99 2.76 1.14 10.89
N LYS A 100 3.14 -0.14 10.80
CA LYS A 100 3.31 -1.00 11.96
C LYS A 100 4.70 -1.63 11.99
N ALA A 101 5.47 -1.33 13.04
CA ALA A 101 6.62 -2.16 13.39
C ALA A 101 6.16 -3.60 13.70
N PHE A 102 7.00 -4.60 13.44
CA PHE A 102 6.60 -6.00 13.60
C PHE A 102 6.20 -6.35 15.05
N GLU A 103 6.96 -5.91 16.06
CA GLU A 103 6.58 -6.19 17.45
C GLU A 103 5.25 -5.52 17.83
N ASN A 104 5.04 -4.28 17.38
CA ASN A 104 3.79 -3.56 17.63
C ASN A 104 2.61 -4.21 16.90
N PHE A 105 2.83 -4.75 15.71
CA PHE A 105 1.82 -5.52 14.97
C PHE A 105 1.41 -6.79 15.73
N VAL A 106 2.37 -7.56 16.24
CA VAL A 106 2.10 -8.74 17.06
C VAL A 106 1.35 -8.37 18.33
N SER A 107 1.75 -7.28 19.02
CA SER A 107 1.03 -6.78 20.19
C SER A 107 -0.43 -6.44 19.85
N CYS A 108 -0.65 -5.63 18.81
CA CYS A 108 -1.99 -5.19 18.42
C CYS A 108 -2.89 -6.31 17.89
N LEU A 109 -2.32 -7.34 17.28
CA LEU A 109 -3.06 -8.56 16.96
C LEU A 109 -3.44 -9.33 18.22
N SER A 110 -2.52 -9.42 19.17
CA SER A 110 -2.70 -10.19 20.41
C SER A 110 -3.75 -9.59 21.34
N ASP A 111 -3.74 -8.26 21.48
CA ASP A 111 -4.69 -7.52 22.32
C ASP A 111 -5.98 -7.10 21.57
N GLY A 112 -6.08 -7.42 20.28
CA GLY A 112 -7.23 -7.12 19.42
C GLY A 112 -7.35 -5.67 18.97
N THR A 113 -6.43 -4.78 19.35
CA THR A 113 -6.51 -3.34 19.01
C THR A 113 -6.35 -3.07 17.52
N LEU A 114 -5.73 -3.99 16.75
CA LEU A 114 -5.63 -3.86 15.29
C LEU A 114 -7.02 -3.78 14.62
N ALA A 115 -8.04 -4.43 15.19
CA ALA A 115 -9.40 -4.40 14.64
C ALA A 115 -9.98 -2.97 14.58
N PHE A 116 -9.77 -2.18 15.64
CA PHE A 116 -10.24 -0.79 15.68
C PHE A 116 -9.49 0.09 14.69
N GLN A 117 -8.20 -0.17 14.46
CA GLN A 117 -7.43 0.55 13.45
C GLN A 117 -7.92 0.22 12.05
N MET A 118 -8.13 -1.06 11.74
CA MET A 118 -8.67 -1.49 10.44
C MET A 118 -10.07 -0.96 10.19
N GLN A 119 -10.94 -0.91 11.21
CA GLN A 119 -12.26 -0.29 11.10
C GLN A 119 -12.18 1.20 10.71
N ARG A 120 -11.29 1.97 11.33
CA ARG A 120 -11.13 3.40 10.99
C ARG A 120 -10.55 3.57 9.58
N LEU A 121 -9.64 2.68 9.17
CA LEU A 121 -9.07 2.69 7.82
C LEU A 121 -10.11 2.31 6.76
N SER A 122 -11.06 1.41 7.06
CA SER A 122 -12.11 0.99 6.12
C SER A 122 -13.10 2.10 5.75
N GLU A 123 -13.11 3.21 6.47
CA GLU A 123 -13.93 4.38 6.15
C GLU A 123 -13.31 5.24 5.01
N LEU A 124 -12.06 4.97 4.63
CA LEU A 124 -11.36 5.68 3.57
C LEU A 124 -11.52 4.98 2.22
N PRO A 125 -11.44 5.71 1.08
CA PRO A 125 -11.59 5.11 -0.24
C PRO A 125 -10.55 4.01 -0.53
N VAL A 126 -9.31 4.24 -0.11
CA VAL A 126 -8.20 3.32 -0.30
C VAL A 126 -7.34 3.30 0.96
N ALA A 127 -7.18 2.15 1.60
CA ALA A 127 -6.40 2.08 2.84
C ALA A 127 -5.54 0.84 2.95
N ALA A 128 -4.45 0.96 3.72
CA ALA A 128 -3.57 -0.17 3.99
C ALA A 128 -2.91 -0.09 5.37
N VAL A 129 -2.56 -1.27 5.89
CA VAL A 129 -1.59 -1.46 6.97
C VAL A 129 -0.32 -2.02 6.35
N VAL A 130 0.80 -1.30 6.47
CA VAL A 130 2.12 -1.78 6.08
C VAL A 130 2.89 -2.24 7.32
N ILE A 131 3.38 -3.47 7.29
CA ILE A 131 4.11 -4.10 8.38
C ILE A 131 5.59 -4.16 8.02
N GLU A 132 6.43 -3.65 8.91
CA GLU A 132 7.90 -3.70 8.83
C GLU A 132 8.43 -5.07 9.24
N GLY A 133 8.03 -6.11 8.50
CA GLY A 133 8.41 -7.48 8.79
C GLY A 133 7.93 -8.43 7.70
N ARG A 134 8.34 -9.69 7.83
CA ARG A 134 7.90 -10.78 6.96
C ARG A 134 6.75 -11.54 7.61
N TYR A 135 5.79 -12.00 6.82
CA TYR A 135 4.72 -12.89 7.31
C TYR A 135 5.28 -14.14 8.01
N SER A 136 6.37 -14.72 7.48
CA SER A 136 7.04 -15.88 8.06
C SER A 136 7.56 -15.66 9.49
N ALA A 137 7.74 -14.40 9.92
CA ALA A 137 8.21 -14.10 11.27
C ALA A 137 7.15 -14.40 12.34
N LEU A 138 5.86 -14.45 11.98
CA LEU A 138 4.78 -14.86 12.91
C LEU A 138 5.00 -16.28 13.46
N PHE A 139 5.60 -17.15 12.66
CA PHE A 139 5.86 -18.56 12.99
C PHE A 139 7.18 -18.79 13.73
N LYS A 140 7.88 -17.70 14.08
CA LYS A 140 9.14 -17.74 14.83
C LYS A 140 9.03 -17.11 16.22
N LEU A 141 7.81 -16.77 16.64
CA LEU A 141 7.54 -16.19 17.96
C LEU A 141 7.62 -17.27 19.03
N GLU A 142 8.30 -16.97 20.14
CA GLU A 142 8.49 -17.92 21.24
C GLU A 142 7.34 -17.91 22.26
N HIS A 143 6.67 -16.77 22.43
CA HIS A 143 5.76 -16.53 23.55
C HIS A 143 4.28 -16.39 23.16
N VAL A 144 3.96 -16.40 21.86
CA VAL A 144 2.59 -16.26 21.38
C VAL A 144 2.31 -17.36 20.37
N SER A 145 1.11 -17.95 20.44
CA SER A 145 0.69 -18.98 19.51
C SER A 145 0.64 -18.44 18.08
N SER A 146 1.55 -18.91 17.22
CA SER A 146 1.62 -18.51 15.82
C SER A 146 0.37 -18.91 15.03
N ALA A 147 -0.22 -20.07 15.33
CA ALA A 147 -1.44 -20.54 14.68
C ALA A 147 -2.61 -19.60 14.99
N TRP A 148 -2.76 -19.25 16.27
CA TRP A 148 -3.81 -18.33 16.69
C TRP A 148 -3.63 -16.93 16.09
N LEU A 149 -2.41 -16.39 16.06
CA LEU A 149 -2.12 -15.09 15.43
C LEU A 149 -2.44 -15.09 13.93
N ALA A 150 -2.09 -16.18 13.23
CA ALA A 150 -2.41 -16.34 11.81
C ALA A 150 -3.93 -16.37 11.59
N ASP A 151 -4.68 -17.07 12.44
CA ASP A 151 -6.14 -17.13 12.37
C ASP A 151 -6.78 -15.76 12.65
N VAL A 152 -6.31 -15.02 13.66
CA VAL A 152 -6.81 -13.68 13.97
C VAL A 152 -6.55 -12.73 12.81
N LEU A 153 -5.33 -12.75 12.25
CA LEU A 153 -4.99 -11.95 11.09
C LEU A 153 -5.88 -12.27 9.89
N ALA A 154 -6.09 -13.56 9.59
CA ALA A 154 -6.95 -14.00 8.50
C ALA A 154 -8.40 -13.52 8.70
N ARG A 155 -8.93 -13.62 9.93
CA ARG A 155 -10.27 -13.10 10.26
C ARG A 155 -10.38 -11.60 10.03
N LEU A 156 -9.37 -10.83 10.39
CA LEU A 156 -9.36 -9.38 10.16
C LEU A 156 -9.32 -9.04 8.67
N GLN A 157 -8.50 -9.74 7.88
CA GLN A 157 -8.45 -9.54 6.42
C GLN A 157 -9.75 -9.92 5.71
N VAL A 158 -10.47 -10.94 6.20
CA VAL A 158 -11.79 -11.30 5.69
C VAL A 158 -12.86 -10.29 6.12
N ARG A 159 -12.74 -9.73 7.33
CA ARG A 159 -13.70 -8.77 7.87
C ARG A 159 -13.58 -7.38 7.23
N TYR A 160 -12.36 -6.96 6.91
CA TYR A 160 -12.04 -5.66 6.31
C TYR A 160 -11.26 -5.85 5.00
N PRO A 161 -11.86 -6.50 3.98
CA PRO A 161 -11.17 -6.86 2.73
C PRO A 161 -10.68 -5.64 1.93
N GLU A 162 -11.29 -4.48 2.14
CA GLU A 162 -10.89 -3.19 1.56
C GLU A 162 -9.58 -2.63 2.15
N VAL A 163 -9.19 -3.06 3.36
CA VAL A 163 -7.94 -2.61 4.00
C VAL A 163 -6.83 -3.60 3.67
N GLN A 164 -5.91 -3.18 2.81
CA GLN A 164 -4.78 -4.03 2.41
C GLN A 164 -3.81 -4.25 3.58
N VAL A 165 -3.32 -5.48 3.75
CA VAL A 165 -2.30 -5.79 4.76
C VAL A 165 -1.03 -6.27 4.06
N VAL A 166 0.03 -5.48 4.15
CA VAL A 166 1.26 -5.71 3.39
C VAL A 166 2.47 -5.93 4.29
N PHE A 167 3.08 -7.11 4.19
CA PHE A 167 4.35 -7.43 4.83
C PHE A 167 5.51 -6.96 3.96
N ALA A 168 6.16 -5.89 4.37
CA ALA A 168 7.17 -5.20 3.57
C ALA A 168 8.61 -5.59 3.96
N ASP A 169 8.84 -6.63 4.77
CA ASP A 169 10.16 -7.10 5.20
C ASP A 169 10.89 -6.16 6.17
N SER A 170 11.12 -4.89 5.80
CA SER A 170 11.85 -3.91 6.61
C SER A 170 11.26 -2.52 6.51
N ARG A 171 11.63 -1.62 7.44
CA ARG A 171 11.29 -0.19 7.41
C ARG A 171 11.54 0.47 6.06
N LYS A 172 12.69 0.18 5.43
CA LYS A 172 13.07 0.78 4.14
C LYS A 172 12.12 0.37 3.01
N PHE A 173 11.69 -0.88 3.01
CA PHE A 173 10.77 -1.39 2.00
C PHE A 173 9.32 -1.00 2.31
N ALA A 174 8.96 -0.85 3.59
CA ALA A 174 7.68 -0.26 4.00
C ALA A 174 7.58 1.19 3.50
N GLU A 175 8.62 2.01 3.71
CA GLU A 175 8.69 3.38 3.18
C GLU A 175 8.53 3.42 1.66
N GLU A 176 9.23 2.54 0.93
CA GLU A 176 9.12 2.45 -0.52
C GLU A 176 7.71 2.04 -0.98
N TRP A 177 7.12 1.05 -0.30
CA TRP A 177 5.79 0.58 -0.62
C TRP A 177 4.75 1.67 -0.35
N THR A 178 4.82 2.35 0.80
CA THR A 178 3.95 3.49 1.15
C THR A 178 4.04 4.59 0.11
N TYR A 179 5.25 4.97 -0.31
CA TYR A 179 5.46 5.96 -1.37
C TYR A 179 4.73 5.58 -2.67
N ARG A 180 4.88 4.31 -3.11
CA ARG A 180 4.28 3.84 -4.37
C ARG A 180 2.78 3.69 -4.28
N PHE A 181 2.27 3.18 -3.16
CA PHE A 181 0.85 2.99 -2.90
C PHE A 181 0.11 4.33 -2.93
N LEU A 182 0.60 5.31 -2.18
CA LEU A 182 0.02 6.65 -2.14
C LEU A 182 0.10 7.35 -3.50
N ALA A 183 1.22 7.24 -4.20
CA ALA A 183 1.35 7.78 -5.56
C ALA A 183 0.36 7.15 -6.55
N ALA A 184 0.16 5.84 -6.48
CA ALA A 184 -0.77 5.12 -7.35
C ALA A 184 -2.22 5.50 -7.05
N ALA A 185 -2.60 5.59 -5.77
CA ALA A 185 -3.95 6.01 -5.36
C ALA A 185 -4.25 7.45 -5.80
N LEU A 186 -3.28 8.35 -5.67
CA LEU A 186 -3.43 9.73 -6.15
C LEU A 186 -3.59 9.78 -7.68
N ALA A 187 -2.77 9.03 -8.42
CA ALA A 187 -2.84 8.96 -9.88
C ALA A 187 -4.21 8.47 -10.37
N ASP A 188 -4.76 7.46 -9.70
CA ASP A 188 -6.07 6.89 -10.01
C ASP A 188 -7.20 7.92 -9.77
N ALA A 189 -7.18 8.60 -8.62
CA ALA A 189 -8.16 9.64 -8.31
C ALA A 189 -8.08 10.86 -9.25
N MET A 190 -6.87 11.25 -9.69
CA MET A 190 -6.69 12.29 -10.71
C MET A 190 -7.28 11.87 -12.07
N GLY A 191 -7.19 10.59 -12.42
CA GLY A 191 -7.75 10.03 -13.64
C GLY A 191 -9.26 9.85 -13.61
N ALA A 192 -9.84 9.57 -12.45
CA ALA A 192 -11.27 9.37 -12.27
C ALA A 192 -12.09 10.67 -12.46
N ILE A 193 -11.57 11.83 -12.05
CA ILE A 193 -12.28 13.13 -12.17
C ILE A 193 -12.22 13.72 -13.58
N GLY A 194 -11.26 13.31 -14.42
CA GLY A 194 -11.18 13.77 -15.82
C GLY A 194 -12.10 13.03 -16.79
N ALA A 195 -12.95 12.12 -16.29
CA ALA A 195 -13.83 11.25 -17.08
C ALA A 195 -15.33 11.54 -16.90
N GLU A 196 -15.69 12.61 -16.17
CA GLU A 196 -17.05 13.16 -16.07
C GLU A 196 -17.21 14.40 -16.97
#